data_AF-A0A7Y1TPH2-F1
#
_entry.id   AF-A0A7Y1TPH2-F1
#
_cell.length_a   1.000
_cell.length_b   1.000
_cell.length_c   1.000
_cell.angle_alpha   90.00
_cell.angle_beta   90.00
_cell.angle_gamma   90.00
#
_symmetry.space_group_name_H-M   'P 1'
#
loop_
_entity.id
_entity.type
_entity.pdbx_description
1 polymer ?
#
loop_
_entity_poly.entity_id
_entity_poly.type
_entity_poly.pdbx_seq_one_letter_code
_entity_poly.pdbx_strand_id
1 'polypeptide(L)'
;MTENQRPIAVHTHDASATTPARFGADTISPMRIFNTLGRTLQDFVPRDAGRVGMYVCGATVQAEPHVGHGRYAVVFDVVRRYFEWLGYD
;
A
#
# COMPACT_ATOMS: atom_id res chain seq x y z
N MET A 1 23.04 33.35 27.70
CA MET A 1 22.95 33.17 26.23
C MET A 1 22.55 31.73 25.99
N THR A 2 21.30 31.57 25.55
CA THR A 2 20.66 30.38 24.96
C THR A 2 20.66 29.05 25.71
N GLU A 3 19.62 28.91 26.53
CA GLU A 3 18.75 27.73 26.61
C GLU A 3 18.41 27.18 25.22
N ASN A 4 18.82 25.95 24.88
CA ASN A 4 18.14 25.10 23.89
C ASN A 4 18.66 23.65 23.88
N GLN A 5 18.23 22.85 24.84
CA GLN A 5 18.29 21.38 24.69
C GLN A 5 17.06 20.78 25.38
N ARG A 6 15.92 20.95 24.71
CA ARG A 6 14.70 20.20 24.97
C ARG A 6 14.96 18.72 24.64
N PRO A 7 14.49 17.77 25.45
CA PRO A 7 14.56 16.36 25.11
C PRO A 7 13.77 16.10 23.83
N ILE A 8 14.39 15.34 22.92
CA ILE A 8 13.74 14.78 21.73
C ILE A 8 12.63 13.87 22.24
N ALA A 9 11.39 14.37 22.22
CA ALA A 9 10.22 13.56 22.45
C ALA A 9 10.16 12.52 21.32
N VAL A 10 10.56 11.29 21.63
CA VAL A 10 10.22 10.13 20.79
C VAL A 10 8.70 10.11 20.78
N HIS A 11 8.12 10.46 19.64
CA HIS A 11 6.69 10.34 19.40
C HIS A 11 6.30 8.90 19.69
N THR A 12 5.75 8.68 20.88
CA THR A 12 4.99 7.49 21.23
C THR A 12 4.02 7.25 20.09
N HIS A 13 4.09 6.09 19.45
CA HIS A 13 3.07 5.60 18.52
C HIS A 13 1.77 5.32 19.31
N ASP A 14 1.19 6.38 19.85
CA ASP A 14 -0.24 6.54 19.99
C ASP A 14 -0.71 7.00 18.62
N ALA A 15 -1.15 6.03 17.83
CA ALA A 15 -1.92 6.28 16.63
C ALA A 15 -2.92 5.14 16.52
N SER A 16 -3.98 5.27 17.32
CA SER A 16 -5.35 4.96 16.91
C SER A 16 -5.74 5.73 15.61
N ALA A 17 -4.85 5.81 14.64
CA ALA A 17 -5.08 6.42 13.35
C ALA A 17 -5.85 5.41 12.52
N THR A 18 -7.15 5.36 12.82
CA THR A 18 -8.21 5.00 11.91
C THR A 18 -7.80 5.42 10.50
N THR A 19 -7.74 4.43 9.60
CA THR A 19 -7.72 4.58 8.16
C THR A 19 -8.45 5.87 7.76
N PRO A 20 -7.88 6.78 6.94
CA PRO A 20 -8.69 7.82 6.36
C PRO A 20 -9.57 7.14 5.31
N ALA A 21 -10.67 6.56 5.75
CA ALA A 21 -11.77 6.13 4.92
C ALA A 21 -12.36 7.40 4.32
N ARG A 22 -11.73 7.93 3.25
CA ARG A 22 -12.23 9.06 2.46
C ARG A 22 -13.59 8.75 1.81
N PHE A 23 -14.02 7.49 1.87
CA PHE A 23 -15.36 7.04 1.60
C PHE A 23 -15.92 6.38 2.86
N GLY A 24 -17.08 6.86 3.32
CA GLY A 24 -17.75 6.33 4.49
C GLY A 24 -17.92 4.81 4.42
N ALA A 25 -17.75 4.15 5.56
CA ALA A 25 -17.78 2.69 5.71
C ALA A 25 -19.12 2.04 5.31
N ASP A 26 -20.17 2.82 5.05
CA ASP A 26 -21.54 2.34 4.80
C ASP A 26 -21.91 2.13 3.33
N THR A 27 -21.03 2.40 2.35
CA THR A 27 -21.40 2.24 0.92
C THR A 27 -20.30 1.67 0.01
N ILE A 28 -19.15 1.29 0.56
CA ILE A 28 -18.04 0.71 -0.22
C ILE A 28 -18.12 -0.81 -0.08
N SER A 29 -18.44 -1.51 -1.17
CA SER A 29 -18.18 -2.96 -1.24
C SER A 29 -16.72 -3.21 -0.86
N PRO A 30 -16.42 -4.24 -0.05
CA PRO A 30 -15.04 -4.50 0.39
C PRO A 30 -14.11 -4.58 -0.82
N MET A 31 -12.88 -4.09 -0.70
CA MET A 31 -11.90 -4.25 -1.77
C MET A 31 -11.70 -5.74 -2.01
N ARG A 32 -11.81 -6.19 -3.27
CA ARG A 32 -11.59 -7.58 -3.66
C ARG A 32 -10.43 -7.71 -4.62
N ILE A 33 -9.57 -8.69 -4.39
CA ILE A 33 -8.43 -9.02 -5.25
C ILE A 33 -8.65 -10.43 -5.81
N PHE A 34 -8.36 -10.60 -7.09
CA PHE A 34 -8.36 -11.93 -7.69
C PHE A 34 -7.14 -12.71 -7.22
N ASN A 35 -7.36 -13.74 -6.39
CA ASN A 35 -6.30 -14.61 -5.91
C ASN A 35 -6.09 -15.76 -6.89
N THR A 36 -4.94 -15.77 -7.57
CA THR A 36 -4.59 -16.82 -8.54
C THR A 36 -4.49 -18.21 -7.92
N LEU A 37 -4.09 -18.35 -6.64
CA LEU A 37 -4.00 -19.64 -5.94
C LEU A 37 -5.37 -20.31 -5.83
N GLY A 38 -6.41 -19.53 -5.50
CA GLY A 38 -7.79 -20.00 -5.39
C GLY A 38 -8.64 -19.77 -6.64
N ARG A 39 -8.10 -19.09 -7.66
CA ARG A 39 -8.79 -18.62 -8.88
C ARG A 39 -10.13 -17.93 -8.61
N THR A 40 -10.17 -17.10 -7.57
CA THR A 40 -11.40 -16.47 -7.11
C THR A 40 -11.16 -15.06 -6.61
N LEU A 41 -12.19 -14.21 -6.68
CA LEU A 41 -12.19 -12.90 -6.06
C LEU A 41 -12.36 -13.04 -4.55
N GLN A 42 -11.37 -12.60 -3.79
CA GLN A 42 -11.35 -12.65 -2.34
C GLN A 42 -11.29 -11.25 -1.76
N ASP A 43 -11.87 -11.07 -0.58
CA ASP A 43 -11.77 -9.81 0.14
C ASP A 43 -10.31 -9.58 0.55
N PHE A 44 -9.83 -8.36 0.33
CA PHE A 44 -8.50 -7.96 0.73
C PHE A 44 -8.49 -7.67 2.23
N VAL A 45 -7.73 -8.47 2.99
CA VAL A 45 -7.47 -8.26 4.40
C VAL A 45 -5.95 -8.15 4.58
N PRO A 46 -5.41 -7.00 5.00
CA PRO A 46 -3.97 -6.84 5.17
C PRO A 46 -3.47 -7.70 6.34
N ARG A 47 -2.21 -8.14 6.25
CA ARG A 47 -1.57 -8.92 7.32
C ARG A 47 -1.40 -8.09 8.60
N ASP A 48 -0.96 -6.86 8.44
CA ASP A 48 -0.82 -5.87 9.51
C ASP A 48 -1.84 -4.75 9.27
N ALA A 49 -2.58 -4.36 10.31
CA ALA A 49 -3.57 -3.29 10.18
C ALA A 49 -2.92 -1.99 9.68
N GLY A 50 -3.51 -1.38 8.64
CA GLY A 50 -3.03 -0.12 8.06
C GLY A 50 -1.79 -0.24 7.16
N ARG A 51 -1.18 -1.43 7.00
CA ARG A 51 0.01 -1.63 6.16
C ARG A 51 -0.18 -2.70 5.09
N VAL A 52 0.35 -2.46 3.89
CA VAL A 52 0.29 -3.38 2.76
C VAL A 52 1.68 -3.72 2.24
N GLY A 53 2.10 -4.97 2.47
CA GLY A 53 3.27 -5.53 1.82
C GLY A 53 2.95 -6.00 0.40
N MET A 54 3.66 -5.47 -0.60
CA MET A 54 3.52 -5.89 -2.00
C MET A 54 4.90 -6.26 -2.58
N TYR A 55 4.99 -7.42 -3.22
CA TYR A 55 6.16 -7.85 -3.99
C TYR A 55 5.77 -8.08 -5.45
N VAL A 56 6.61 -7.60 -6.37
CA VAL A 56 6.46 -7.77 -7.81
C VAL A 56 7.82 -8.15 -8.37
N CYS A 57 7.87 -9.24 -9.14
CA CYS A 57 9.09 -9.63 -9.83
C CYS A 57 9.50 -8.54 -10.83
N GLY A 58 10.77 -8.15 -10.83
CA GLY A 58 11.33 -7.21 -11.80
C GLY A 58 11.65 -7.86 -13.15
N ALA A 59 12.11 -7.04 -14.09
CA ALA A 59 12.63 -7.51 -15.37
C ALA A 59 14.06 -8.06 -15.21
N THR A 60 14.38 -9.12 -15.95
CA THR A 60 15.76 -9.61 -16.06
C THR A 60 16.58 -8.63 -16.91
N VAL A 61 17.71 -8.14 -16.39
CA VAL A 61 18.54 -7.07 -16.99
C VAL A 61 19.47 -7.55 -18.11
N GLN A 62 19.03 -8.50 -18.93
CA GLN A 62 19.84 -9.11 -19.99
C GLN A 62 19.73 -8.39 -21.35
N ALA A 63 18.67 -7.61 -21.56
CA ALA A 63 18.38 -6.92 -22.81
C ALA A 63 17.48 -5.70 -22.58
N GLU A 64 17.27 -4.90 -23.62
CA GLU A 64 16.42 -3.72 -23.57
C GLU A 64 14.95 -4.07 -23.22
N PRO A 65 14.28 -3.26 -22.38
CA PRO A 65 12.88 -3.51 -22.06
C PRO A 65 11.95 -3.33 -23.27
N HIS A 66 11.08 -4.32 -23.52
CA HIS A 66 9.95 -4.18 -24.44
C HIS A 66 8.67 -3.73 -23.72
N VAL A 67 7.62 -3.42 -24.50
CA VAL A 67 6.32 -2.90 -24.01
C VAL A 67 5.66 -3.79 -22.94
N GLY A 68 5.94 -5.10 -22.95
CA GLY A 68 5.45 -6.03 -21.95
C GLY A 68 5.98 -5.71 -20.55
N HIS A 69 7.24 -5.26 -20.46
CA HIS A 69 7.80 -4.80 -19.19
C HIS A 69 7.13 -3.52 -18.70
N GLY A 70 6.87 -2.58 -19.61
CA GLY A 70 6.14 -1.35 -19.29
C GLY A 70 4.73 -1.62 -18.77
N ARG A 71 4.02 -2.58 -19.37
CA ARG A 71 2.66 -2.94 -18.95
C ARG A 71 2.61 -3.40 -17.50
N TYR A 72 3.44 -4.36 -17.08
CA TYR A 72 3.38 -4.84 -15.70
C TYR A 72 3.84 -3.75 -14.72
N ALA A 73 4.88 -2.98 -15.08
CA ALA A 73 5.35 -1.88 -14.24
C ALA A 73 4.24 -0.86 -13.96
N VAL A 74 3.50 -0.43 -15.00
CA VAL A 74 2.39 0.53 -14.85
C VAL A 74 1.24 -0.07 -14.06
N VAL A 75 0.86 -1.32 -14.31
CA VAL A 75 -0.28 -1.96 -13.61
C VAL A 75 -0.01 -2.02 -12.10
N PHE A 76 1.17 -2.48 -11.68
CA PHE A 76 1.48 -2.58 -10.26
C PHE A 76 1.75 -1.23 -9.60
N ASP A 77 2.22 -0.24 -10.36
CA ASP A 77 2.35 1.13 -9.89
C ASP A 77 0.97 1.77 -9.64
N VAL A 78 -0.03 1.50 -10.48
CA VAL A 78 -1.42 1.89 -10.22
C VAL A 78 -1.96 1.23 -8.96
N VAL A 79 -1.72 -0.07 -8.77
CA VAL A 79 -2.14 -0.80 -7.56
C VAL A 79 -1.52 -0.20 -6.30
N ARG A 80 -0.22 0.06 -6.30
CA ARG A 80 0.48 0.73 -5.18
C ARG A 80 -0.15 2.09 -4.87
N ARG A 81 -0.30 2.95 -5.88
CA ARG A 81 -0.91 4.29 -5.69
C ARG A 81 -2.35 4.21 -5.21
N TYR A 82 -3.09 3.17 -5.60
CA TYR A 82 -4.45 2.97 -5.14
C TYR A 82 -4.50 2.61 -3.65
N PHE A 83 -3.59 1.75 -3.17
CA PHE A 83 -3.46 1.48 -1.74
C PHE A 83 -3.04 2.73 -0.94
N GLU A 84 -2.07 3.49 -1.43
CA GLU A 84 -1.65 4.77 -0.83
C GLU A 84 -2.82 5.77 -0.77
N TRP A 85 -3.61 5.85 -1.84
CA TRP A 85 -4.79 6.72 -1.90
C TRP A 85 -5.88 6.31 -0.91
N LEU A 86 -6.01 5.01 -0.61
CA LEU A 86 -6.88 4.49 0.45
C LEU A 86 -6.33 4.70 1.86
N GLY A 87 -5.11 5.22 1.99
CA GLY A 87 -4.46 5.52 3.26
C GLY A 87 -3.75 4.33 3.90
N TYR A 88 -3.39 3.32 3.10
CA TYR A 88 -2.45 2.29 3.53
C TYR A 88 -1.00 2.79 3.39
N ASP A 89 -0.16 2.36 4.31
CA ASP A 89 1.30 2.47 4.24
C ASP A 89 1.93 1.24 3.55
#